data_AF-A0AAV5NR23-F1
#
_entry.id   AF-A0AAV5NR23-F1
#
_cell.length_a   1.000
_cell.length_b   1.000
_cell.length_c   1.000
_cell.angle_alpha   90.00
_cell.angle_beta   90.00
_cell.angle_gamma   90.00
#
_symmetry.space_group_name_H-M   'P 1'
#
loop_
_entity.id
_entity.type
_entity.pdbx_description
1 polymer ?
#
loop_
_entity_poly.entity_id
_entity_poly.type
_entity_poly.pdbx_seq_one_letter_code
_entity_poly.pdbx_strand_id
1 'polypeptide(L)'
;MSFENTVLGGYGTLILAQDFDEQTINAAEVLHSIVGVEYTPLAVQKQVVAGLNYAFFCKAQPVYPEAEAFLARATVFASLPDSEGKIHYSITQIERIAP
;
A
#
# COMPACT_ATOMS: atom_id res chain seq x y z
N MET A 1 -16.24 -6.81 -18.93
CA MET A 1 -15.29 -5.80 -18.42
C MET A 1 -16.05 -4.88 -17.48
N SER A 2 -16.03 -5.19 -16.18
CA SER A 2 -16.53 -4.27 -15.16
C SER A 2 -15.49 -3.17 -15.01
N PHE A 3 -15.85 -1.95 -15.42
CA PHE A 3 -15.04 -0.77 -15.12
C PHE A 3 -15.04 -0.60 -13.61
N GLU A 4 -13.92 -0.93 -12.95
CA GLU A 4 -13.73 -0.54 -11.56
C GLU A 4 -13.86 0.98 -11.49
N ASN A 5 -14.72 1.44 -10.58
CA ASN A 5 -15.09 2.84 -10.44
C ASN A 5 -13.88 3.63 -9.90
N THR A 6 -12.95 3.94 -10.79
CA THR A 6 -11.71 4.64 -10.48
C THR A 6 -12.04 6.13 -10.38
N VAL A 7 -12.37 6.57 -9.17
CA VAL A 7 -12.66 7.98 -8.90
C VAL A 7 -11.35 8.75 -8.83
N LEU A 8 -11.21 9.80 -9.64
CA LEU A 8 -10.04 10.69 -9.59
C LEU A 8 -9.96 11.34 -8.20
N GLY A 9 -8.81 11.22 -7.54
CA GLY A 9 -8.57 11.77 -6.21
C GLY A 9 -9.30 11.06 -5.07
N GLY A 10 -10.13 10.04 -5.32
CA GLY A 10 -10.79 9.22 -4.29
C GLY A 10 -10.14 7.84 -4.14
N TYR A 11 -10.28 7.23 -2.96
CA TYR A 11 -9.95 5.81 -2.79
C TYR A 11 -11.05 4.95 -3.41
N GLY A 12 -10.64 4.01 -4.26
CA GLY A 12 -11.52 3.05 -4.90
C GLY A 12 -11.90 1.87 -4.00
N THR A 13 -12.37 0.80 -4.64
CA THR A 13 -12.74 -0.46 -4.00
C THR A 13 -11.59 -1.03 -3.19
N LEU A 14 -11.92 -1.64 -2.05
CA LEU A 14 -10.98 -2.42 -1.26
C LEU A 14 -10.73 -3.76 -1.94
N ILE A 15 -9.48 -4.01 -2.32
CA ILE A 15 -9.03 -5.26 -2.92
C ILE A 15 -8.30 -6.07 -1.85
N LEU A 16 -8.59 -7.35 -1.72
CA LEU A 16 -7.96 -8.23 -0.73
C LEU A 16 -6.60 -8.76 -1.25
N ALA A 17 -5.70 -9.13 -0.34
CA ALA A 17 -4.34 -9.58 -0.69
C ALA A 17 -4.30 -10.75 -1.70
N GLN A 18 -5.30 -11.62 -1.69
CA GLN A 18 -5.43 -12.74 -2.63
C GLN A 18 -5.63 -12.29 -4.10
N ASP A 19 -6.14 -11.07 -4.30
CA ASP A 19 -6.53 -10.51 -5.60
C ASP A 19 -5.56 -9.39 -6.05
N PHE A 20 -4.38 -9.30 -5.44
CA PHE A 20 -3.38 -8.30 -5.82
C PHE A 20 -2.82 -8.57 -7.22
N ASP A 21 -2.84 -7.54 -8.06
CA ASP A 21 -2.15 -7.52 -9.34
C ASP A 21 -0.64 -7.25 -9.16
N GLU A 22 0.14 -7.55 -10.20
CA GLU A 22 1.60 -7.42 -10.19
C GLU A 22 2.07 -6.01 -9.76
N GLN A 23 1.37 -4.96 -10.19
CA GLN A 23 1.69 -3.58 -9.81
C GLN A 23 1.48 -3.33 -8.30
N THR A 24 0.42 -3.89 -7.72
CA THR A 24 0.18 -3.79 -6.27
C THR A 24 1.22 -4.56 -5.49
N ILE A 25 1.64 -5.74 -5.98
CA ILE A 25 2.71 -6.53 -5.36
C ILE A 25 4.01 -5.71 -5.36
N ASN A 26 4.40 -5.13 -6.50
CA ASN A 26 5.59 -4.28 -6.59
C ASN A 26 5.54 -3.06 -5.65
N ALA A 27 4.36 -2.44 -5.50
CA ALA A 27 4.19 -1.35 -4.54
C ALA A 27 4.30 -1.83 -3.08
N ALA A 28 3.78 -3.03 -2.78
CA ALA A 28 3.83 -3.62 -1.44
C ALA A 28 5.27 -4.02 -1.03
N GLU A 29 6.11 -4.45 -1.97
CA GLU A 29 7.51 -4.84 -1.70
C GLU A 29 8.31 -3.71 -1.04
N VAL A 30 7.96 -2.45 -1.31
CA VAL A 30 8.63 -1.30 -0.69
C VAL A 30 8.45 -1.30 0.83
N LEU A 31 7.37 -1.89 1.36
CA LEU A 31 7.12 -1.99 2.80
C LEU A 31 8.16 -2.87 3.51
N HIS A 32 8.78 -3.85 2.81
CA HIS A 32 9.86 -4.67 3.37
C HIS A 32 11.13 -3.86 3.66
N SER A 33 11.26 -2.64 3.13
CA SER A 33 12.37 -1.74 3.45
C SER A 33 12.31 -1.14 4.87
N ILE A 34 11.17 -1.26 5.56
CA ILE A 34 11.00 -0.75 6.92
C ILE A 34 11.60 -1.73 7.93
N VAL A 35 12.49 -1.23 8.79
CA VAL A 35 13.15 -2.02 9.84
C VAL A 35 12.46 -1.78 11.19
N GLY A 36 12.28 -2.85 11.97
CA GLY A 36 11.74 -2.81 13.34
C GLY A 36 10.24 -3.16 13.45
N VAL A 37 9.51 -3.11 12.34
CA VAL A 37 8.12 -3.55 12.25
C VAL A 37 7.91 -4.23 10.89
N GLU A 38 7.41 -5.45 10.91
CA GLU A 38 6.99 -6.17 9.71
C GLU A 38 5.56 -5.77 9.34
N TYR A 39 5.37 -5.23 8.13
CA TYR A 39 4.07 -4.86 7.62
C TYR A 39 3.60 -5.88 6.60
N THR A 40 2.65 -6.74 6.98
CA THR A 40 2.03 -7.71 6.07
C THR A 40 0.74 -7.12 5.48
N PRO A 41 0.68 -6.82 4.18
CA PRO A 41 -0.54 -6.31 3.54
C PRO A 41 -1.68 -7.33 3.57
N LEU A 42 -2.87 -6.90 3.99
CA LEU A 42 -4.08 -7.71 4.00
C LEU A 42 -5.07 -7.27 2.92
N ALA A 43 -5.09 -5.97 2.63
CA ALA A 43 -5.93 -5.36 1.61
C ALA A 43 -5.31 -4.04 1.12
N VAL A 44 -5.78 -3.54 -0.02
CA VAL A 44 -5.35 -2.27 -0.60
C VAL A 44 -6.54 -1.47 -1.12
N GLN A 45 -6.45 -0.15 -1.03
CA GLN A 45 -7.25 0.76 -1.85
C GLN A 45 -6.32 1.58 -2.74
N LYS A 46 -6.73 1.80 -3.98
CA LYS A 46 -6.00 2.61 -4.96
C LYS A 46 -6.66 3.98 -5.10
N GLN A 47 -5.86 5.04 -5.25
CA GLN A 47 -6.32 6.41 -5.47
C GLN A 47 -5.50 7.04 -6.60
N VAL A 48 -6.18 7.47 -7.67
CA VAL A 48 -5.53 8.13 -8.80
C VAL A 48 -5.22 9.58 -8.45
N VAL A 49 -3.96 9.96 -8.59
CA VAL A 49 -3.43 11.32 -8.37
C VAL A 49 -2.53 11.71 -9.56
N ALA A 50 -1.53 12.58 -9.38
CA ALA A 50 -0.43 12.74 -10.35
C ALA A 50 0.54 11.54 -10.29
N GLY A 51 0.00 10.34 -10.54
CA GLY A 51 0.58 9.05 -10.18
C GLY A 51 -0.51 8.18 -9.53
N LEU A 52 -0.11 7.25 -8.67
CA LEU A 52 -1.02 6.33 -8.01
C LEU A 52 -0.67 6.15 -6.54
N ASN A 53 -1.62 6.41 -5.65
CA ASN A 53 -1.49 6.09 -4.23
C ASN A 53 -2.08 4.70 -3.97
N TYR A 54 -1.33 3.88 -3.25
CA TYR A 54 -1.77 2.60 -2.69
C TYR A 54 -1.88 2.75 -1.18
N ALA A 55 -3.09 2.64 -0.63
CA ALA A 55 -3.30 2.55 0.81
C ALA A 55 -3.41 1.08 1.22
N PHE A 56 -2.30 0.52 1.70
CA PHE A 56 -2.26 -0.84 2.22
C PHE A 56 -2.76 -0.87 3.65
N PHE A 57 -3.70 -1.76 3.92
CA PHE A 57 -4.13 -2.12 5.26
C PHE A 57 -3.33 -3.34 5.68
N CYS A 58 -2.42 -3.13 6.62
CA CYS A 58 -1.42 -4.13 7.02
C CYS A 58 -1.66 -4.61 8.44
N LYS A 59 -1.32 -5.89 8.68
CA LYS A 59 -0.94 -6.35 10.01
C LYS A 59 0.49 -5.88 10.26
N ALA A 60 0.67 -5.00 11.24
CA ALA A 60 1.98 -4.53 11.69
C ALA A 60 2.43 -5.36 12.89
N GLN A 61 3.55 -6.06 12.75
CA GLN A 61 4.17 -6.89 13.79
C GLN A 61 5.52 -6.28 14.18
N PRO A 62 5.65 -5.64 15.36
CA PRO A 62 6.95 -5.23 15.86
C PRO A 62 7.84 -6.44 16.16
N VAL A 63 9.15 -6.28 15.98
CA VAL A 63 10.12 -7.38 16.06
C VAL A 63 10.63 -7.72 17.47
N TYR A 64 10.16 -7.01 18.51
CA TYR A 64 10.56 -7.29 19.89
C TYR A 64 9.70 -8.42 20.51
N PRO A 65 10.22 -9.16 21.50
CA PRO A 65 9.48 -10.25 22.15
C PRO A 65 8.14 -9.78 22.73
N GLU A 66 7.10 -10.60 22.59
CA GLU A 66 5.75 -10.34 23.13
C GLU A 66 5.05 -9.09 22.56
N ALA A 67 5.54 -8.55 21.44
CA ALA A 67 4.90 -7.43 20.77
C ALA A 67 3.50 -7.81 20.26
N GLU A 68 2.49 -7.04 20.68
CA GLU A 68 1.16 -7.15 20.13
C GLU A 68 1.11 -6.59 18.70
N ALA A 69 0.58 -7.38 17.77
CA ALA A 69 0.29 -6.92 16.43
C ALA A 69 -0.83 -5.87 16.45
N PHE A 70 -0.75 -4.90 15.54
CA PHE A 70 -1.80 -3.90 15.36
C PHE A 70 -2.12 -3.69 13.88
N LEU A 71 -3.28 -3.11 13.59
CA LEU A 71 -3.63 -2.71 12.24
C LEU A 71 -3.00 -1.36 11.93
N ALA A 72 -2.39 -1.26 10.75
CA ALA A 72 -1.80 -0.03 10.25
C ALA A 72 -2.24 0.22 8.81
N ARG A 73 -2.34 1.50 8.45
CA ARG A 73 -2.47 1.93 7.06
C ARG A 73 -1.12 2.46 6.60
N ALA A 74 -0.54 1.83 5.59
CA ALA A 74 0.69 2.28 4.95
C ALA A 74 0.35 2.78 3.55
N THR A 75 0.66 4.05 3.27
CA THR A 75 0.47 4.68 1.97
C THR A 75 1.77 4.64 1.18
N VAL A 76 1.73 4.00 0.02
CA VAL A 76 2.82 3.96 -0.96
C VAL A 76 2.38 4.76 -2.18
N PHE A 77 3.17 5.75 -2.57
CA PHE A 77 2.99 6.50 -3.80
C PHE A 77 3.84 5.87 -4.90
N ALA A 78 3.23 5.61 -6.06
CA ALA A 78 3.88 5.28 -7.30
C ALA A 78 3.86 6.51 -8.23
N SER A 79 5.03 6.94 -8.67
CA SER A 79 5.18 8.04 -9.60
C SER A 79 4.59 7.70 -10.97
N LEU A 80 4.35 8.72 -11.80
CA LEU A 80 4.26 8.50 -13.24
C LEU A 80 5.61 7.94 -13.75
N PRO A 81 5.60 7.18 -14.87
CA PRO A 81 6.84 6.74 -15.50
C PRO A 81 7.73 7.94 -15.83
N ASP A 82 9.02 7.83 -15.50
CA ASP A 82 10.01 8.83 -15.90
C ASP A 82 10.34 8.74 -17.41
N SER A 83 11.33 9.51 -17.86
CA SER A 83 11.77 9.50 -19.27
C SER A 83 12.31 8.14 -19.75
N GLU A 84 12.70 7.25 -18.83
CA GLU A 84 13.16 5.89 -19.12
C GLU A 84 12.03 4.85 -18.94
N GLY A 85 10.82 5.30 -18.58
CA GLY A 85 9.67 4.44 -18.33
C GLY A 85 9.65 3.79 -16.95
N LYS A 86 10.54 4.20 -16.03
CA LYS A 86 10.63 3.63 -14.68
C LYS A 86 9.64 4.29 -13.73
N ILE A 87 8.96 3.47 -12.94
CA ILE A 87 8.08 3.90 -11.86
C ILE A 87 8.87 3.89 -10.55
N HIS A 88 8.80 4.98 -9.80
CA HIS A 88 9.41 5.08 -8.48
C HIS A 88 8.35 4.94 -7.40
N TYR A 89 8.59 4.06 -6.45
CA TYR A 89 7.71 3.83 -5.31
C TYR A 89 8.28 4.47 -4.06
N SER A 90 7.43 5.09 -3.25
CA SER A 90 7.86 5.76 -2.02
C SER A 90 6.78 5.66 -0.96
N ILE A 91 7.18 5.32 0.26
CA ILE A 91 6.28 5.31 1.41
C ILE A 91 6.07 6.76 1.85
N THR A 92 4.84 7.23 1.80
CA THR A 92 4.52 8.64 2.10
C THR A 92 3.91 8.81 3.48
N GLN A 93 3.20 7.81 3.98
CA GLN A 93 2.54 7.85 5.28
C GLN A 93 2.41 6.45 5.87
N ILE A 94 2.61 6.33 7.18
CA ILE A 94 2.26 5.13 7.94
C ILE A 94 1.53 5.61 9.19
N GLU A 95 0.35 5.04 9.43
CA GLU A 95 -0.44 5.35 10.61
C GLU A 95 -1.01 4.08 11.21
N ARG A 96 -1.12 4.07 12.54
CA ARG A 96 -1.83 3.02 13.25
C ARG A 96 -3.33 3.28 13.13
N ILE A 97 -4.09 2.25 12.78
CA ILE A 97 -5.54 2.28 12.78
C ILE A 97 -5.96 2.02 14.22
N ALA A 98 -6.52 3.05 14.87
CA ALA A 98 -7.10 2.91 16.18
C ALA A 98 -8.42 2.09 16.09
N PRO A 99 -8.74 1.27 17.09
CA PRO A 99 -10.04 0.62 17.20
C PRO A 99 -11.19 1.62 17.44
#